data_AF-A0A6B3CHQ8-F1
#
_entry.id   AF-A0A6B3CHQ8-F1
#
_cell.length_a   1.000
_cell.length_b   1.000
_cell.length_c   1.000
_cell.angle_alpha   90.00
_cell.angle_beta   90.00
_cell.angle_gamma   90.00
#
_symmetry.space_group_name_H-M   'P 1'
#
loop_
_entity.id
_entity.type
_entity.pdbx_description
1 polymer ?
#
loop_
_entity_poly.entity_id
_entity_poly.type
_entity_poly.pdbx_seq_one_letter_code
_entity_poly.pdbx_strand_id
1 'polypeptide(L)'
;AGLAAAQQLTRAGHTVAVYERADRVGGLLRYGIPEFKMEKRHINRRIEQMRAEGTRFRTGVEIGRDLKATDLKKRYDAVVIAAGSTTARDL
;
A
#
# COMPACT_ATOMS: atom_id res chain seq x y z
N ALA A 1 7.05 1.43 3.52
CA ALA A 1 6.41 1.24 4.84
C ALA A 1 5.26 0.25 4.76
N GLY A 2 4.12 0.58 4.13
CA GLY A 2 2.91 -0.26 4.15
C GLY A 2 3.09 -1.69 3.64
N LEU A 3 3.87 -1.90 2.56
CA LEU A 3 4.13 -3.24 2.03
C LEU A 3 4.87 -4.16 3.01
N ALA A 4 5.85 -3.64 3.75
CA ALA A 4 6.62 -4.42 4.70
C ALA A 4 5.75 -4.85 5.89
N ALA A 5 5.00 -3.90 6.46
CA ALA A 5 4.06 -4.18 7.55
C ALA A 5 2.99 -5.20 7.12
N ALA A 6 2.39 -4.99 5.94
CA ALA A 6 1.37 -5.88 5.41
C ALA A 6 1.88 -7.32 5.27
N GLN A 7 3.08 -7.50 4.73
CA GLN A 7 3.65 -8.82 4.53
C GLN A 7 3.95 -9.54 5.85
N GLN A 8 4.53 -8.83 6.82
CA GLN A 8 4.82 -9.41 8.13
C GLN A 8 3.54 -9.86 8.82
N LEU A 9 2.49 -9.03 8.79
CA LEU A 9 1.18 -9.36 9.36
C LEU A 9 0.51 -10.53 8.63
N THR A 10 0.55 -10.56 7.30
CA THR A 10 0.03 -11.69 6.51
C THR A 10 0.74 -12.99 6.88
N ARG A 11 2.07 -12.99 6.98
CA ARG A 11 2.85 -14.18 7.37
C ARG A 11 2.65 -14.60 8.82
N ALA A 12 2.27 -13.67 9.69
CA ALA A 12 1.86 -13.97 11.07
C ALA A 12 0.43 -14.54 11.17
N GLY A 13 -0.28 -14.68 10.05
CA GLY A 13 -1.62 -15.28 9.99
C GLY A 13 -2.78 -14.28 10.03
N HIS A 14 -2.50 -12.97 10.00
CA HIS A 14 -3.57 -11.96 9.97
C HIS A 14 -4.16 -11.78 8.57
N THR A 15 -5.47 -11.51 8.51
CA THR A 15 -6.12 -11.09 7.27
C THR A 15 -5.81 -9.62 6.99
N VAL A 16 -4.97 -9.36 5.99
CA VAL A 16 -4.49 -8.01 5.68
C VAL A 16 -5.06 -7.50 4.36
N ALA A 17 -5.59 -6.28 4.39
CA ALA A 17 -5.94 -5.52 3.21
C ALA A 17 -5.13 -4.21 3.16
N VAL A 18 -4.54 -3.93 2.01
CA VAL A 18 -3.83 -2.69 1.72
C VAL A 18 -4.68 -1.86 0.76
N TYR A 19 -5.03 -0.65 1.19
CA TYR A 19 -5.69 0.35 0.35
C TYR A 19 -4.65 1.30 -0.24
N GLU A 20 -4.75 1.55 -1.53
CA GLU A 20 -3.87 2.42 -2.29
C GLU A 20 -4.72 3.37 -3.14
N ARG A 21 -4.39 4.66 -3.11
CA ARG A 21 -5.08 5.70 -3.89
C ARG A 21 -4.73 5.58 -5.36
N ALA A 22 -3.46 5.31 -5.67
CA ALA A 22 -3.03 5.18 -7.05
C ALA A 22 -3.59 3.92 -7.72
N ASP A 23 -3.55 3.89 -9.06
CA ASP A 23 -3.95 2.74 -9.88
C ASP A 23 -3.05 1.52 -9.65
N ARG A 24 -1.80 1.74 -9.24
CA ARG A 24 -0.84 0.66 -8.92
C ARG A 24 -0.14 0.87 -7.60
N VAL A 25 0.08 -0.24 -6.91
CA VAL A 25 0.78 -0.31 -5.63
C VAL A 25 2.28 -0.05 -5.80
N GLY A 26 2.86 0.70 -4.86
CA GLY A 26 4.32 0.90 -4.76
C GLY A 26 4.75 2.29 -4.31
N GLY A 27 3.84 3.26 -4.20
CA GLY A 27 4.16 4.63 -3.79
C GLY A 27 5.33 5.23 -4.59
N LEU A 28 6.25 5.93 -3.92
CA LEU A 28 7.41 6.56 -4.56
C LEU A 28 8.38 5.58 -5.23
N LEU A 29 8.43 4.31 -4.81
CA LEU A 29 9.22 3.30 -5.51
C LEU A 29 8.71 3.10 -6.94
N ARG A 30 7.40 3.25 -7.15
CA ARG A 30 6.76 3.17 -8.46
C ARG A 30 6.76 4.51 -9.19
N TYR A 31 6.31 5.59 -8.53
CA TYR A 31 6.02 6.87 -9.19
C TYR A 31 7.10 7.94 -9.02
N GLY A 32 8.02 7.78 -8.07
CA GLY A 32 9.07 8.76 -7.79
C GLY A 32 10.43 8.37 -8.38
N ILE A 33 10.84 7.11 -8.20
CA ILE A 33 12.15 6.63 -8.69
C ILE A 33 12.06 6.31 -10.18
N PRO A 34 12.95 6.82 -11.05
CA PRO A 34 12.95 6.48 -12.48
C PRO A 34 13.31 5.01 -12.76
N GLU A 35 12.88 4.49 -13.92
CA GLU A 35 13.10 3.09 -14.33
C GLU A 35 14.59 2.71 -14.43
N PHE A 36 15.41 3.60 -14.98
CA PHE A 36 16.85 3.37 -15.15
C PHE A 36 17.62 3.28 -13.82
N LYS A 37 17.05 3.78 -12.71
CA LYS A 37 17.61 3.62 -11.36
C LYS A 37 17.10 2.36 -10.69
N MET A 38 15.84 2.01 -10.93
CA MET A 38 15.20 0.85 -10.32
C MET A 38 14.04 0.36 -11.19
N GLU A 39 14.24 -0.82 -11.79
CA GLU A 39 13.27 -1.46 -12.66
C GLU A 39 11.98 -1.85 -11.90
N LYS A 40 10.81 -1.57 -12.49
CA LYS A 40 9.52 -1.86 -11.83
C LYS A 40 9.21 -3.33 -11.71
N ARG A 41 9.93 -4.20 -12.44
CA ARG A 41 9.81 -5.66 -12.31
C ARG A 41 10.01 -6.15 -10.88
N HIS A 42 10.90 -5.51 -10.12
CA HIS A 42 11.17 -5.89 -8.73
C HIS A 42 9.96 -5.63 -7.82
N ILE A 43 9.28 -4.50 -8.03
CA ILE A 43 8.05 -4.15 -7.32
C ILE A 43 6.93 -5.12 -7.69
N ASN A 44 6.73 -5.37 -8.99
CA ASN A 44 5.70 -6.29 -9.49
C ASN A 44 5.89 -7.69 -8.88
N ARG A 45 7.11 -8.24 -8.94
CA ARG A 45 7.43 -9.54 -8.35
C ARG A 45 7.09 -9.62 -6.88
N ARG A 46 7.39 -8.55 -6.11
CA ARG A 46 7.08 -8.51 -4.68
C ARG A 46 5.58 -8.43 -4.41
N ILE A 47 4.84 -7.67 -5.20
CA ILE A 47 3.37 -7.58 -5.07
C ILE A 47 2.72 -8.93 -5.38
N GLU A 48 3.14 -9.61 -6.46
CA GLU A 48 2.61 -10.93 -6.82
C GLU A 48 2.90 -11.97 -5.73
N GLN A 49 4.12 -11.95 -5.17
CA GLN A 49 4.45 -12.77 -4.01
C GLN A 49 3.50 -12.49 -2.84
N MET A 50 3.26 -11.22 -2.49
CA MET A 50 2.38 -10.86 -1.37
C MET A 50 0.91 -11.24 -1.64
N ARG A 51 0.44 -11.14 -2.90
CA ARG A 51 -0.88 -11.63 -3.31
C ARG A 51 -1.01 -13.12 -3.10
N ALA A 52 0.00 -13.90 -3.52
CA ALA A 52 0.07 -15.33 -3.31
C ALA A 52 0.12 -15.72 -1.82
N GLU A 53 0.82 -14.92 -1.00
CA GLU A 53 0.86 -15.07 0.46
C GLU A 53 -0.48 -14.71 1.13
N GLY A 54 -1.40 -14.04 0.43
CA GLY A 54 -2.75 -13.76 0.90
C GLY A 54 -3.07 -12.28 1.11
N THR A 55 -2.10 -11.37 1.01
CA THR A 55 -2.35 -9.93 1.14
C THR A 55 -3.32 -9.45 0.06
N ARG A 56 -4.40 -8.77 0.46
CA ARG A 56 -5.39 -8.21 -0.47
C ARG A 56 -5.04 -6.76 -0.80
N PHE A 57 -4.89 -6.43 -2.08
CA PHE A 57 -4.65 -5.06 -2.52
C PHE A 57 -5.91 -4.46 -3.14
N ARG A 58 -6.26 -3.24 -2.70
CA ARG A 58 -7.39 -2.45 -3.21
C ARG A 58 -6.83 -1.11 -3.70
N THR A 59 -6.60 -1.02 -5.01
CA THR A 59 -6.08 0.16 -5.70
C THR A 59 -7.21 1.09 -6.14
N GLY A 60 -6.90 2.35 -6.43
CA GLY A 60 -7.90 3.35 -6.82
C GLY A 60 -8.86 3.74 -5.69
N VAL A 61 -8.44 3.59 -4.42
CA VAL A 61 -9.28 3.92 -3.26
C VAL A 61 -8.53 4.90 -2.35
N GLU A 62 -9.02 6.12 -2.28
CA GLU A 62 -8.54 7.17 -1.38
C GLU A 62 -9.30 7.17 -0.06
N ILE A 63 -8.61 6.86 1.04
CA ILE A 63 -9.17 6.93 2.39
C ILE A 63 -9.35 8.41 2.77
N GLY A 64 -10.56 8.78 3.16
CA GLY A 64 -11.00 10.15 3.41
C GLY A 64 -11.88 10.73 2.29
N ARG A 65 -11.78 10.19 1.07
CA ARG A 65 -12.61 10.58 -0.09
C ARG A 65 -13.61 9.48 -0.46
N ASP A 66 -13.10 8.30 -0.79
CA ASP A 66 -13.92 7.16 -1.27
C ASP A 66 -14.41 6.28 -0.12
N LEU A 67 -13.64 6.19 0.96
CA LEU A 67 -13.99 5.48 2.19
C LEU A 67 -13.64 6.34 3.41
N LYS A 68 -14.54 6.42 4.40
CA LYS A 68 -14.25 7.16 5.62
C LYS A 68 -13.28 6.35 6.50
N ALA A 69 -12.32 7.03 7.11
CA ALA A 69 -11.38 6.38 8.04
C ALA A 69 -12.08 5.70 9.22
N THR A 70 -13.25 6.21 9.64
CA THR A 70 -14.10 5.59 10.66
C THR A 70 -14.65 4.23 10.26
N ASP A 71 -14.88 4.01 8.96
CA ASP A 71 -15.39 2.73 8.46
C ASP A 71 -14.30 1.67 8.52
N LEU A 72 -13.03 2.06 8.35
CA LEU A 72 -11.91 1.14 8.55
C LEU A 72 -11.80 0.69 10.00
N LYS A 73 -11.94 1.61 10.97
CA LYS A 73 -11.92 1.27 12.40
C LYS A 73 -13.05 0.33 12.83
N LYS A 74 -14.18 0.33 12.11
CA LYS A 74 -15.29 -0.60 12.36
C LYS A 74 -15.07 -1.97 11.73
N ARG A 75 -14.30 -2.05 10.63
CA ARG A 75 -14.12 -3.25 9.81
C ARG A 75 -12.84 -4.04 10.14
N TYR A 76 -11.87 -3.42 10.79
CA TYR A 76 -10.57 -4.01 11.07
C TYR A 76 -10.19 -3.81 12.54
N ASP A 77 -9.56 -4.81 13.14
CA ASP A 77 -9.09 -4.76 14.53
C ASP A 77 -7.96 -3.75 14.74
N ALA A 78 -7.16 -3.51 13.68
CA ALA A 78 -6.07 -2.55 13.69
C ALA A 78 -5.92 -1.84 12.33
N VAL A 79 -5.42 -0.61 12.36
CA VAL A 79 -5.17 0.21 11.17
C VAL A 79 -3.76 0.78 11.21
N VAL A 80 -2.99 0.52 10.14
CA VAL A 80 -1.64 1.10 9.94
C VAL A 80 -1.74 2.19 8.88
N ILE A 81 -1.32 3.40 9.22
CA ILE A 81 -1.27 4.53 8.28
C ILE A 81 0.13 4.62 7.69
N ALA A 82 0.22 4.44 6.37
CA ALA A 82 1.47 4.47 5.62
C ALA A 82 1.38 5.32 4.34
N ALA A 83 0.68 6.46 4.42
CA ALA A 83 0.38 7.33 3.26
C ALA A 83 1.58 8.13 2.73
N GLY A 84 2.65 8.27 3.53
CA GLY A 84 3.82 9.08 3.16
C GLY A 84 3.52 10.59 3.09
N SER A 85 4.41 11.36 2.48
CA SER A 85 4.23 12.79 2.20
C SER A 85 4.29 13.02 0.69
N THR A 86 3.22 13.58 0.14
CA THR A 86 3.10 13.86 -1.31
C THR A 86 3.02 15.36 -1.61
N THR A 87 2.84 16.19 -0.59
CA THR A 87 2.79 17.64 -0.72
C THR A 87 4.21 18.19 -0.63
N ALA A 88 4.68 18.83 -1.70
CA ALA A 88 5.94 19.58 -1.69
C ALA A 88 5.81 20.81 -0.77
N ARG A 89 6.95 21.31 -0.28
CA ARG A 89 6.96 22.58 0.44
C ARG A 89 6.85 23.72 -0.57
N ASP A 90 6.14 24.76 -0.17
CA ASP A 90 6.26 26.07 -0.79
C ASP A 90 7.61 26.65 -0.34
N LEU A 91 8.49 26.95 -1.30
CA LEU A 91 9.87 27.40 -1.06
C LEU A 91 10.05 28.82 -1.59
#